data_AF-A0A5J4P6F1-F1
#
_entry.id   AF-A0A5J4P6F1-F1
#
_cell.length_a   1.000
_cell.length_b   1.000
_cell.length_c   1.000
_cell.angle_alpha   90.00
_cell.angle_beta   90.00
_cell.angle_gamma   90.00
#
_symmetry.space_group_name_H-M   'P 1'
#
loop_
_entity.id
_entity.type
_entity.pdbx_description
1 polymer ?
#
loop_
_entity_poly.entity_id
_entity_poly.type
_entity_poly.pdbx_seq_one_letter_code
_entity_poly.pdbx_strand_id
1 'polypeptide(L)'
;MKKLIYTIALLAIFLFGCKKSSQQDLPLLDAANFNTTIDGEPVALYTLNSGNGLVMQVTNYGGRIVSLWTPDKNGDYEDVVF
;
A
#
# COMPACT_ATOMS: atom_id res chain seq x y z
N MET A 1 -9.76 48.62 5.48
CA MET A 1 -10.55 47.56 4.80
C MET A 1 -9.73 46.80 3.75
N LYS A 2 -9.07 47.48 2.79
CA LYS A 2 -8.23 46.80 1.77
C LYS A 2 -7.07 45.98 2.37
N LYS A 3 -6.40 46.50 3.41
CA LYS A 3 -5.32 45.77 4.11
C LYS A 3 -5.79 44.49 4.81
N LEU A 4 -7.04 44.46 5.28
CA LEU A 4 -7.66 43.29 5.91
C LEU A 4 -8.02 42.21 4.86
N ILE A 5 -8.43 42.66 3.67
CA ILE A 5 -8.69 41.77 2.52
C ILE A 5 -7.38 41.12 2.04
N TYR A 6 -6.28 41.86 1.98
CA TYR A 6 -4.98 41.32 1.59
C TYR A 6 -4.39 40.33 2.60
N THR A 7 -4.59 40.53 3.90
CA THR A 7 -4.15 39.54 4.92
C THR A 7 -4.95 38.26 4.90
N ILE A 8 -6.26 38.31 4.62
CA ILE A 8 -7.09 37.10 4.49
C ILE A 8 -6.72 36.32 3.22
N ALA A 9 -6.45 37.02 2.11
CA ALA A 9 -6.02 36.39 0.86
C ALA A 9 -4.64 35.70 0.99
N LEU A 10 -3.70 36.26 1.77
CA LEU A 10 -2.39 35.67 2.00
C LEU A 10 -2.45 34.41 2.89
N LEU A 11 -3.40 34.35 3.83
CA LEU A 11 -3.56 33.23 4.76
C LEU A 11 -4.26 32.01 4.11
N ALA A 12 -5.11 32.24 3.11
CA ALA A 12 -5.81 31.17 2.37
C ALA A 12 -4.89 30.29 1.52
N ILE A 13 -3.70 30.80 1.14
CA ILE A 13 -2.73 30.08 0.29
C ILE A 13 -1.97 28.99 1.08
N PHE A 14 -1.96 29.05 2.42
CA PHE A 14 -1.24 28.10 3.27
C PHE A 14 -1.98 26.78 3.54
N LEU A 15 -3.24 26.62 3.09
CA LEU A 15 -4.08 25.46 3.43
C LEU A 15 -4.07 24.30 2.43
N PHE A 16 -3.26 24.33 1.36
CA PHE A 16 -3.20 23.27 0.35
C PHE A 16 -2.11 22.19 0.59
N GLY A 17 -1.46 22.17 1.76
CA GLY A 17 -0.27 21.36 2.01
C GLY A 17 -0.48 19.90 2.45
N CYS A 18 -1.72 19.40 2.62
CA CYS A 18 -1.94 18.02 3.04
C CYS A 18 -2.11 17.09 1.85
N LYS A 19 -1.00 16.54 1.32
CA LYS A 19 -1.07 15.30 0.56
C LYS A 19 -1.31 14.15 1.54
N LYS A 20 -2.58 13.74 1.72
CA LYS A 20 -2.85 12.41 2.28
C LYS A 20 -2.18 11.41 1.33
N SER A 21 -1.20 10.66 1.84
CA SER A 21 -0.72 9.46 1.18
C SER A 21 -1.95 8.60 0.88
N SER A 22 -2.22 8.38 -0.41
CA SER A 22 -3.30 7.53 -0.84
C SER A 22 -3.07 6.16 -0.22
N GLN A 23 -3.98 5.72 0.64
CA GLN A 23 -4.13 4.30 0.90
C GLN A 23 -4.60 3.70 -0.42
N GLN A 24 -3.64 3.26 -1.23
CA GLN A 24 -3.88 2.64 -2.53
C GLN A 24 -4.37 1.22 -2.28
N ASP A 25 -5.54 0.89 -2.84
CA ASP A 25 -6.06 -0.47 -2.86
C ASP A 25 -5.21 -1.29 -3.83
N LEU A 26 -4.22 -2.01 -3.30
CA LEU A 26 -3.40 -2.93 -4.07
C LEU A 26 -4.25 -4.14 -4.49
N PRO A 27 -4.14 -4.63 -5.74
CA PRO A 27 -4.84 -5.82 -6.19
C PRO A 27 -4.17 -7.08 -5.63
N LEU A 28 -4.37 -7.32 -4.33
CA LEU A 28 -3.83 -8.47 -3.62
C LEU A 28 -4.46 -9.78 -4.11
N LEU A 29 -3.66 -10.83 -4.13
CA LEU A 29 -4.12 -12.20 -4.38
C LEU A 29 -5.11 -12.61 -3.29
N ASP A 30 -6.18 -13.30 -3.70
CA ASP A 30 -7.18 -13.83 -2.79
C ASP A 30 -6.59 -15.00 -1.97
N ALA A 31 -6.60 -14.86 -0.64
CA ALA A 31 -6.10 -15.87 0.29
C ALA A 31 -6.89 -17.19 0.20
N ALA A 32 -8.16 -17.16 -0.23
CA ALA A 32 -8.95 -18.37 -0.41
C ALA A 32 -8.34 -19.32 -1.45
N ASN A 33 -7.65 -18.79 -2.46
CA ASN A 33 -6.99 -19.59 -3.51
C ASN A 33 -5.77 -20.37 -3.00
N PHE A 34 -5.27 -20.06 -1.80
CA PHE A 34 -4.13 -20.72 -1.17
C PHE A 34 -4.54 -21.63 -0.01
N ASN A 35 -5.81 -21.62 0.40
CA ASN A 35 -6.28 -22.40 1.53
C ASN A 35 -6.45 -23.87 1.15
N THR A 36 -5.48 -24.69 1.54
CA THR A 36 -5.48 -26.14 1.23
C THR A 36 -4.69 -26.93 2.28
N THR A 37 -4.63 -28.24 2.13
CA THR A 37 -3.80 -29.13 2.94
C THR A 37 -2.93 -29.97 2.02
N ILE A 38 -1.62 -29.97 2.25
CA ILE A 38 -0.63 -30.76 1.51
C ILE A 38 0.12 -31.61 2.53
N ASP A 39 0.16 -32.93 2.33
CA ASP A 39 0.82 -33.90 3.22
C ASP A 39 0.36 -33.81 4.70
N GLY A 40 -0.91 -33.45 4.91
CA GLY A 40 -1.50 -33.29 6.25
C GLY A 40 -1.22 -31.92 6.90
N GLU A 41 -0.42 -31.07 6.28
CA GLU A 41 -0.08 -29.73 6.79
C GLU A 41 -0.93 -28.63 6.10
N PRO A 42 -1.45 -27.65 6.85
CA PRO A 42 -2.24 -26.57 6.28
C PRO A 42 -1.35 -25.60 5.50
N VAL A 43 -1.82 -25.21 4.32
CA VAL A 43 -1.22 -24.19 3.47
C VAL A 43 -2.14 -22.98 3.42
N ALA A 44 -1.55 -21.80 3.52
CA ALA A 44 -2.23 -20.52 3.52
C ALA A 44 -1.38 -19.43 2.85
N LEU A 45 -2.03 -18.29 2.60
CA LEU A 45 -1.40 -17.04 2.18
C LEU A 45 -1.41 -16.04 3.35
N TYR A 46 -0.29 -15.35 3.54
CA TYR A 46 -0.13 -14.31 4.55
C TYR A 46 0.22 -13.00 3.86
N THR A 47 -0.47 -11.92 4.24
CA THR A 47 -0.15 -10.56 3.78
C THR A 47 0.59 -9.83 4.89
N LEU A 48 1.82 -9.38 4.59
CA LEU A 48 2.65 -8.58 5.48
C LEU A 48 2.70 -7.14 4.96
N ASN A 49 2.26 -6.19 5.78
CA ASN A 49 2.36 -4.77 5.48
C ASN A 49 3.42 -4.14 6.41
N SER A 50 4.45 -3.58 5.81
CA SER A 50 5.55 -2.91 6.51
C SER A 50 5.15 -1.58 7.18
N GLY A 51 4.03 -0.99 6.77
CA GLY A 51 3.61 0.36 7.17
C GLY A 51 4.39 1.50 6.49
N ASN A 52 5.42 1.19 5.69
CA ASN A 52 6.29 2.18 5.04
C ASN A 52 6.38 2.01 3.51
N GLY A 53 5.36 1.40 2.91
CA GLY A 53 5.20 1.31 1.45
C GLY A 53 5.53 -0.04 0.84
N LEU A 54 5.88 -1.05 1.65
CA LEU A 54 6.00 -2.44 1.18
C LEU A 54 4.81 -3.28 1.65
N VAL A 55 4.20 -4.00 0.72
CA VAL A 55 3.17 -5.01 1.01
C VAL A 55 3.54 -6.30 0.30
N MET A 56 3.76 -7.37 1.07
CA MET A 56 4.19 -8.66 0.57
C MET A 56 3.11 -9.71 0.82
N GLN A 57 2.91 -10.63 -0.13
CA GLN A 57 2.14 -11.85 0.10
C GLN A 57 3.06 -13.07 0.00
N VAL A 58 3.01 -13.92 1.02
CA VAL A 58 3.87 -15.10 1.17
C VAL A 58 3.03 -16.30 1.56
N THR A 59 3.31 -17.46 0.98
CA THR A 59 2.71 -18.73 1.40
C THR A 59 3.64 -19.51 2.33
N ASN A 60 3.08 -20.19 3.32
CA ASN A 60 3.85 -21.12 4.17
C ASN A 60 4.24 -22.42 3.44
N TYR A 61 3.76 -22.64 2.21
CA TYR A 61 4.24 -23.74 1.37
C TYR A 61 5.59 -23.36 0.74
N GLY A 62 6.68 -23.90 1.32
CA GLY A 62 8.05 -23.61 0.87
C GLY A 62 8.51 -22.16 1.12
N GLY A 63 7.73 -21.35 1.84
CA GLY A 63 8.08 -19.95 2.14
C GLY A 63 8.11 -19.03 0.90
N ARG A 64 7.40 -19.40 -0.17
CA ARG A 64 7.44 -18.65 -1.43
C ARG A 64 6.76 -17.30 -1.29
N ILE A 65 7.48 -16.23 -1.63
CA ILE A 65 6.89 -14.92 -1.88
C ILE A 65 6.20 -14.97 -3.25
N VAL A 66 4.91 -14.63 -3.28
CA VAL A 66 4.08 -14.70 -4.49
C VAL A 66 3.65 -13.33 -4.99
N SER A 67 3.85 -12.29 -4.19
CA SER A 67 3.62 -10.89 -4.56
C SER A 67 4.44 -9.97 -3.65
N LEU A 68 5.01 -8.91 -4.20
CA LEU A 68 5.65 -7.83 -3.44
C LEU A 68 5.35 -6.49 -4.11
N TRP A 69 4.46 -5.73 -3.51
CA TRP A 69 4.10 -4.39 -3.94
C TRP A 69 5.04 -3.36 -3.33
N THR A 70 5.59 -2.51 -4.19
CA THR A 70 6.46 -1.38 -3.82
C THR A 70 6.17 -0.16 -4.70
N PRO A 71 6.22 1.06 -4.16
CA PRO A 71 6.15 2.26 -4.97
C PRO A 71 7.45 2.47 -5.74
N ASP A 72 7.35 3.04 -6.93
CA ASP A 72 8.46 3.62 -7.65
C ASP A 72 8.83 5.03 -7.10
N LYS A 73 9.73 5.74 -7.79
CA LYS A 73 10.13 7.11 -7.43
C LYS A 73 9.00 8.15 -7.50
N ASN A 74 7.92 7.86 -8.24
CA ASN A 74 6.76 8.73 -8.39
C ASN A 74 5.64 8.37 -7.39
N GLY A 75 5.77 7.22 -6.71
CA GLY A 75 4.79 6.70 -5.76
C GLY A 75 3.84 5.67 -6.39
N ASP A 76 4.07 5.26 -7.63
CA ASP A 76 3.25 4.31 -8.35
C ASP A 76 3.62 2.89 -7.93
N TYR A 77 2.63 2.10 -7.50
CA TYR A 77 2.87 0.75 -6.96
C TYR A 77 2.82 -0.31 -8.06
N GLU A 78 3.82 -1.19 -8.06
CA GLU A 78 3.85 -2.40 -8.89
C GLU A 78 4.23 -3.63 -8.07
N ASP A 79 3.74 -4.79 -8.50
CA ASP A 79 4.20 -6.09 -8.01
C ASP A 79 5.52 -6.45 -8.72
N VAL A 80 6.60 -6.57 -7.95
CA VAL A 80 7.94 -6.84 -8.49
C VAL A 80 8.35 -8.32 -8.41
N VAL A 81 7.42 -9.21 -8.06
CA VAL A 81 7.63 -10.66 -8.02
C VAL A 81 7.07 -11.31 -9.29
N PHE A 82 7.87 -12.17 -9.94
CA PHE A 82 7.56 -12.85 -11.21
C PHE A 82 7.22 -14.33 -11.02
#